data_AF-A0A356QMK3-F1
#
_entry.id   AF-A0A356QMK3-F1
#
_cell.length_a   1.000
_cell.length_b   1.000
_cell.length_c   1.000
_cell.angle_alpha   90.00
_cell.angle_beta   90.00
_cell.angle_gamma   90.00
#
_symmetry.space_group_name_H-M   'P 1'
#
loop_
_entity.id
_entity.type
_entity.pdbx_description
1 polymer ?
#
loop_
_entity_poly.entity_id
_entity_poly.type
_entity_poly.pdbx_seq_one_letter_code
_entity_poly.pdbx_strand_id
1 'polypeptide(L)'
;IGVRPVQPWSVKHILQLLVTSRAFTQESKPNEDALAKDGTSSLLWRFPPRRLEAEVIRDAILTASGSLNPELGGPSYRIHNIKKRYAQWEVLDNYGEDTWRRMIYQERMRRVDDCMFTAFDFPDCGQ
;
A
#
# COMPACT_ATOMS: atom_id res chain seq x y z
N ILE A 1 27.11 26.63 -15.14
CA ILE A 1 25.75 26.07 -14.92
C ILE A 1 24.87 27.25 -14.53
N GLY A 2 24.01 27.72 -15.45
CA GLY A 2 23.30 28.99 -15.30
C GLY A 2 22.14 28.90 -14.31
N VAL A 3 22.18 29.70 -13.25
CA VAL A 3 21.05 29.89 -12.34
C VAL A 3 19.98 30.69 -13.09
N ARG A 4 18.85 30.05 -13.44
CA ARG A 4 17.70 30.77 -14.00
C ARG A 4 17.17 31.75 -12.96
N PRO A 5 16.83 33.00 -13.34
CA PRO A 5 16.26 33.97 -12.41
C PRO A 5 14.93 33.43 -11.86
N VAL A 6 14.76 33.56 -10.55
CA VAL A 6 13.54 33.18 -9.84
C VAL A 6 12.42 34.11 -10.28
N GLN A 7 11.40 33.54 -10.93
CA GLN A 7 10.18 34.25 -11.29
C GLN A 7 9.29 34.40 -10.05
N PRO A 8 8.87 35.63 -9.68
CA PRO A 8 7.88 35.83 -8.62
C PRO A 8 6.64 34.97 -8.92
N TRP A 9 6.18 34.19 -7.93
CA TRP A 9 4.94 33.38 -8.01
C TRP A 9 4.95 32.17 -8.96
N SER A 10 6.11 31.67 -9.38
CA SER A 10 6.17 30.40 -10.13
C SER A 10 5.84 29.20 -9.23
N VAL A 11 4.77 28.46 -9.55
CA VAL A 11 4.36 27.22 -8.84
C VAL A 11 5.50 26.21 -8.80
N LYS A 12 6.20 26.01 -9.93
CA LYS A 12 7.36 25.10 -10.01
C LYS A 12 8.47 25.50 -9.03
N HIS A 13 8.74 26.80 -8.92
CA HIS A 13 9.75 27.31 -8.00
C HIS A 13 9.36 27.08 -6.54
N ILE A 14 8.10 27.36 -6.18
CA ILE A 14 7.58 27.11 -4.83
C ILE A 14 7.64 25.62 -4.48
N LEU A 15 7.23 24.74 -5.39
CA LEU A 15 7.31 23.28 -5.19
C LEU A 15 8.76 22.83 -5.01
N GLN A 16 9.69 23.37 -5.80
CA GLN A 16 11.12 23.06 -5.66
C GLN A 16 11.66 23.51 -4.30
N LEU A 17 11.33 24.73 -3.85
CA LEU A 17 11.71 25.22 -2.52
C LEU A 17 11.18 24.32 -1.39
N LEU A 18 9.93 23.88 -1.49
CA LEU A 18 9.31 23.00 -0.49
C LEU A 18 10.02 21.64 -0.45
N VAL A 19 10.16 20.98 -1.60
CA VAL A 19 10.73 19.62 -1.71
C VAL A 19 12.24 19.59 -1.42
N THR A 20 12.96 20.70 -1.61
CA THR A 20 14.39 20.81 -1.27
C THR A 20 14.65 21.41 0.11
N SER A 21 13.61 21.72 0.88
CA SER A 21 13.77 22.28 2.23
C SER A 21 14.41 21.27 3.19
N ARG A 22 15.12 21.76 4.21
CA ARG A 22 15.71 20.90 5.26
C ARG A 22 14.66 20.09 6.00
N ALA A 23 13.46 20.66 6.20
CA ALA A 23 12.34 19.96 6.83
C ALA A 23 11.80 18.81 5.96
N PHE A 24 11.66 19.00 4.64
CA PHE A 24 11.18 17.96 3.73
C PHE A 24 12.21 16.85 3.50
N THR A 25 13.50 17.21 3.45
CA THR A 25 14.61 16.28 3.24
C THR A 25 15.11 15.62 4.53
N GLN A 26 14.49 15.93 5.67
CA GLN A 26 14.86 15.35 6.95
C GLN A 26 14.61 13.85 6.94
N GLU A 27 15.58 13.11 7.47
CA GLU A 27 15.46 11.67 7.61
C GLU A 27 14.42 11.30 8.68
N SER A 28 13.52 10.37 8.35
CA SER A 28 12.44 9.91 9.24
C SER A 28 12.86 8.73 10.14
N LYS A 29 14.16 8.55 10.40
CA LYS A 29 14.66 7.45 11.23
C LYS A 29 14.16 7.61 12.68
N PRO A 30 13.82 6.50 13.36
CA PRO A 30 13.50 6.55 14.78
C PRO A 30 14.70 7.02 15.60
N ASN A 31 14.45 7.91 16.54
CA ASN A 31 15.41 8.38 17.54
C ASN A 31 14.82 8.07 18.93
N GLU A 32 15.59 7.39 19.78
CA GLU A 32 15.13 6.90 21.09
C GLU A 32 14.67 8.04 22.02
N ASP A 33 15.41 9.15 22.08
CA ASP A 33 15.06 10.32 22.89
C ASP A 33 13.77 10.98 22.41
N ALA A 34 13.57 11.02 21.09
CA ALA A 34 12.37 11.60 20.47
C ALA A 34 11.17 10.66 20.63
N LEU A 35 11.35 9.34 20.53
CA LEU A 35 10.30 8.35 20.78
C LEU A 35 9.83 8.35 22.23
N ALA A 36 10.74 8.52 23.19
CA ALA A 36 10.40 8.61 24.60
C ALA A 36 9.53 9.84 24.93
N LYS A 37 9.71 10.93 24.17
CA LYS A 37 8.95 12.18 24.35
C LYS A 37 7.66 12.24 23.53
N ASP A 38 7.71 11.76 22.29
CA ASP A 38 6.62 11.80 21.32
C ASP A 38 6.66 10.60 20.36
N GLY A 39 6.17 9.46 20.83
CA GLY A 39 6.12 8.22 20.05
C GLY A 39 5.19 8.30 18.83
N THR A 40 4.09 9.05 18.95
CA THR A 40 3.08 9.25 17.90
C THR A 40 3.51 10.22 16.81
N SER A 41 4.62 10.93 17.01
CA SER A 41 5.17 11.92 16.05
C SER A 41 4.23 13.11 15.82
N SER A 42 3.49 13.51 16.85
CA SER A 42 2.56 14.65 16.83
C SER A 42 3.28 15.98 16.63
N LEU A 43 4.54 16.08 17.04
CA LEU A 43 5.40 17.25 16.82
C LEU A 43 6.08 17.24 15.43
N LEU A 44 5.70 16.31 14.54
CA LEU A 44 6.17 16.21 13.16
C LEU A 44 7.71 16.06 13.02
N TRP A 45 8.36 15.53 14.05
CA TRP A 45 9.81 15.28 14.05
C TRP A 45 10.22 14.11 13.15
N ARG A 46 9.26 13.24 12.82
CA ARG A 46 9.37 12.20 11.80
C ARG A 46 8.03 12.01 11.11
N PHE A 47 8.03 11.28 10.00
CA PHE A 47 6.79 10.85 9.37
C PHE A 47 6.03 9.89 10.31
N PRO A 48 4.76 10.16 10.63
CA PRO A 48 4.00 9.29 11.51
C PRO A 48 3.79 7.92 10.85
N PRO A 49 3.99 6.81 11.59
CA PRO A 49 3.74 5.48 11.05
C PRO A 49 2.26 5.36 10.66
N ARG A 50 2.01 4.83 9.47
CA ARG A 50 0.66 4.57 8.98
C ARG A 50 0.32 3.10 9.17
N ARG A 51 -0.96 2.80 9.38
CA ARG A 51 -1.45 1.42 9.28
C ARG A 51 -1.21 0.93 7.86
N LEU A 52 -0.80 -0.33 7.74
CA LEU A 52 -0.64 -0.98 6.44
C LEU A 52 -2.00 -1.52 6.00
N GLU A 53 -2.27 -1.39 4.70
CA GLU A 53 -3.42 -2.01 4.05
C GLU A 53 -3.24 -3.53 4.02
N ALA A 54 -4.35 -4.25 4.00
CA ALA A 54 -4.39 -5.71 3.99
C ALA A 54 -3.56 -6.34 2.85
N GLU A 55 -3.61 -5.75 1.66
CA GLU A 55 -2.85 -6.19 0.48
C GLU A 55 -1.35 -6.16 0.73
N VAL A 56 -0.87 -5.09 1.39
CA VAL A 56 0.55 -4.91 1.70
C VAL A 56 1.00 -5.93 2.73
N ILE A 57 0.14 -6.24 3.72
CA ILE A 57 0.42 -7.26 4.73
C ILE A 57 0.57 -8.63 4.08
N ARG A 58 -0.35 -9.03 3.18
CA ARG A 58 -0.27 -10.29 2.43
C ARG A 58 1.01 -10.38 1.61
N ASP A 59 1.26 -9.38 0.78
CA ASP A 59 2.41 -9.35 -0.12
C ASP A 59 3.71 -9.39 0.71
N ALA A 60 3.76 -8.75 1.88
CA ALA A 60 4.90 -8.80 2.79
C ALA A 60 5.11 -10.21 3.38
N ILE A 61 4.05 -10.91 3.78
CA ILE A 61 4.13 -12.31 4.26
C ILE A 61 4.67 -13.21 3.15
N LEU A 62 4.12 -13.13 1.94
CA LEU A 62 4.58 -13.91 0.79
C LEU A 62 6.03 -13.58 0.43
N THR A 63 6.42 -12.31 0.50
CA THR A 63 7.81 -11.88 0.28
C THR A 63 8.75 -12.47 1.33
N ALA A 64 8.38 -12.39 2.61
CA ALA A 64 9.20 -12.90 3.71
C ALA A 64 9.36 -14.42 3.68
N SER A 65 8.34 -15.14 3.20
CA SER A 65 8.40 -16.59 2.99
C SER A 65 9.16 -17.03 1.73
N GLY A 66 9.45 -16.09 0.81
CA GLY A 66 10.07 -16.40 -0.49
C GLY A 66 9.10 -16.97 -1.53
N SER A 67 7.80 -17.03 -1.23
CA SER A 67 6.76 -17.57 -2.12
C SER A 67 6.19 -16.56 -3.12
N LEU A 68 6.40 -15.24 -2.90
CA LEU A 68 5.84 -14.22 -3.78
C LEU A 68 6.44 -14.29 -5.19
N ASN A 69 5.57 -14.45 -6.19
CA ASN A 69 5.90 -14.19 -7.59
C ASN A 69 5.94 -12.66 -7.84
N PRO A 70 7.12 -12.08 -8.13
CA PRO A 70 7.29 -10.63 -8.28
C PRO A 70 7.07 -10.13 -9.71
N GLU A 71 6.63 -10.98 -10.64
CA GLU A 71 6.42 -10.61 -12.04
C GLU A 71 5.48 -9.41 -12.17
N LEU A 72 5.87 -8.45 -13.01
CA LEU A 72 5.11 -7.23 -13.27
C LEU A 72 4.38 -7.32 -14.62
N GLY A 73 3.10 -6.98 -14.62
CA GLY A 73 2.24 -7.01 -15.81
C GLY A 73 1.74 -8.41 -16.17
N GLY A 74 0.95 -8.53 -17.22
CA GLY A 74 0.31 -9.81 -17.56
C GLY A 74 -1.08 -9.99 -16.91
N PRO A 75 -1.68 -11.18 -17.04
CA PRO A 75 -3.06 -11.42 -16.63
C PRO A 75 -3.23 -11.44 -15.12
N SER A 76 -4.43 -11.05 -14.67
CA SER A 76 -4.90 -11.24 -13.30
C SER A 76 -5.14 -12.72 -12.99
N TYR A 77 -5.13 -13.07 -11.70
CA TYR A 77 -5.54 -14.39 -11.22
C TYR A 77 -6.91 -14.32 -10.54
N ARG A 78 -7.66 -15.41 -10.60
CA ARG A 78 -9.03 -15.52 -10.07
C ARG A 78 -9.07 -16.53 -8.93
N ILE A 79 -9.61 -16.11 -7.78
CA ILE A 79 -9.84 -16.99 -6.61
C ILE A 79 -11.29 -17.49 -6.51
N HIS A 80 -12.16 -17.08 -7.45
CA HIS A 80 -13.60 -17.34 -7.40
C HIS A 80 -14.06 -18.39 -8.41
N ASN A 81 -15.18 -19.06 -8.12
CA ASN A 81 -15.84 -19.98 -9.05
C ASN A 81 -16.36 -19.30 -10.32
N ILE A 82 -16.68 -20.07 -11.38
CA ILE A 82 -17.42 -19.54 -12.54
C ILE A 82 -18.91 -19.52 -12.18
N LYS A 83 -19.47 -18.32 -12.00
CA LYS A 83 -20.84 -18.12 -11.55
C LYS A 83 -21.89 -18.62 -12.57
N LYS A 84 -22.81 -19.46 -12.08
CA LYS A 84 -24.07 -19.80 -12.78
C LYS A 84 -25.11 -18.69 -12.58
N ARG A 85 -26.12 -18.62 -13.44
CA ARG A 85 -27.19 -17.60 -13.36
C ARG A 85 -27.83 -17.62 -11.96
N TYR A 86 -27.90 -16.45 -11.32
CA TYR A 86 -28.42 -16.23 -9.96
C TYR A 86 -27.65 -16.86 -8.78
N ALA A 87 -26.50 -17.50 -9.00
CA ALA A 87 -25.68 -18.03 -7.91
C ALA A 87 -24.84 -16.93 -7.22
N GLN A 88 -24.43 -17.17 -5.98
CA GLN A 88 -23.39 -16.36 -5.32
C GLN A 88 -22.01 -16.80 -5.80
N TRP A 89 -21.03 -15.89 -5.75
CA TRP A 89 -19.64 -16.27 -5.97
C TRP A 89 -19.11 -16.94 -4.72
N GLU A 90 -18.27 -17.94 -4.92
CA GLU A 90 -17.62 -18.67 -3.84
C GLU A 90 -16.11 -18.61 -4.07
N VAL A 91 -15.35 -18.44 -3.00
CA VAL A 91 -13.89 -18.54 -3.04
C VAL A 91 -13.52 -20.01 -3.14
N LEU A 92 -12.82 -20.38 -4.22
CA LEU A 92 -12.39 -21.75 -4.48
C LEU A 92 -11.05 -22.06 -3.82
N ASP A 93 -10.03 -21.26 -4.14
CA ASP A 93 -8.68 -21.41 -3.61
C ASP A 93 -7.98 -20.04 -3.58
N ASN A 94 -7.36 -19.73 -2.45
CA ASN A 94 -6.59 -18.52 -2.20
C ASN A 94 -5.21 -18.82 -1.59
N TYR A 95 -4.79 -20.09 -1.61
CA TYR A 95 -3.58 -20.58 -0.94
C TYR A 95 -2.60 -21.30 -1.89
N GLY A 96 -3.00 -21.62 -3.13
CA GLY A 96 -2.14 -22.26 -4.14
C GLY A 96 -1.10 -21.33 -4.77
N GLU A 97 -0.08 -21.92 -5.41
CA GLU A 97 1.04 -21.21 -6.05
C GLU A 97 0.58 -20.18 -7.11
N ASP A 98 -0.48 -20.51 -7.84
CA ASP A 98 -1.13 -19.62 -8.82
C ASP A 98 -1.66 -18.32 -8.19
N THR A 99 -1.85 -18.29 -6.87
CA THR A 99 -2.36 -17.15 -6.10
C THR A 99 -1.26 -16.38 -5.36
N TRP A 100 -0.01 -16.84 -5.42
CA TRP A 100 1.15 -16.18 -4.79
C TRP A 100 1.71 -15.03 -5.62
N ARG A 101 0.86 -14.39 -6.42
CA ARG A 101 1.18 -13.14 -7.11
C ARG A 101 0.75 -11.97 -6.25
N ARG A 102 1.34 -10.79 -6.47
CA ARG A 102 0.93 -9.54 -5.81
C ARG A 102 -0.58 -9.35 -5.87
N MET A 103 -1.18 -9.00 -4.74
CA MET A 103 -2.64 -8.94 -4.58
C MET A 103 -3.32 -7.92 -5.51
N ILE A 104 -2.58 -6.93 -6.03
CA ILE A 104 -3.06 -6.01 -7.07
C ILE A 104 -3.54 -6.73 -8.35
N TYR A 105 -3.07 -7.95 -8.60
CA TYR A 105 -3.47 -8.78 -9.73
C TYR A 105 -4.63 -9.75 -9.39
N GLN A 106 -5.15 -9.72 -8.16
CA GLN A 106 -6.28 -10.56 -7.76
C GLN A 106 -7.59 -9.97 -8.29
N GLU A 107 -8.39 -10.80 -8.96
CA GLU A 107 -9.75 -10.41 -9.29
C GLU A 107 -10.65 -10.41 -8.04
N ARG A 108 -11.33 -9.28 -7.82
CA ARG A 108 -12.25 -9.06 -6.70
C ARG A 108 -13.69 -9.01 -7.17
N MET A 109 -14.53 -9.83 -6.57
CA MET A 109 -15.98 -9.81 -6.79
C MET A 109 -16.66 -9.03 -5.66
N ARG A 110 -17.59 -8.15 -6.02
CA ARG A 110 -18.37 -7.42 -5.01
C ARG A 110 -19.23 -8.38 -4.19
N ARG A 111 -19.40 -8.07 -2.90
CA ARG A 111 -20.14 -8.83 -1.88
C ARG A 111 -19.62 -10.22 -1.57
N VAL A 112 -18.32 -10.45 -1.76
CA VAL A 112 -17.67 -11.73 -1.45
C VAL A 112 -16.48 -11.45 -0.57
N ASP A 113 -16.50 -12.03 0.63
CA ASP A 113 -15.37 -11.97 1.55
C ASP A 113 -14.45 -13.17 1.28
N ASP A 114 -13.14 -12.92 1.27
CA ASP A 114 -12.14 -13.98 1.18
C ASP A 114 -11.72 -14.51 2.55
N CYS A 115 -12.32 -13.97 3.63
CA CYS A 115 -12.10 -14.26 5.04
C CYS A 115 -10.65 -14.07 5.53
N MET A 116 -9.71 -13.82 4.62
CA MET A 116 -8.29 -13.70 4.92
C MET A 116 -7.97 -12.31 5.48
N PHE A 117 -8.74 -11.29 5.06
CA PHE A 117 -8.45 -9.88 5.38
C PHE A 117 -9.53 -9.13 6.15
N THR A 118 -10.63 -9.79 6.53
CA THR A 118 -11.67 -9.19 7.38
C THR A 118 -11.10 -8.65 8.70
N ALA A 119 -9.99 -9.23 9.20
CA ALA A 119 -9.31 -8.78 10.41
C ALA A 119 -8.41 -7.53 10.24
N PHE A 120 -8.09 -7.14 9.00
CA PHE A 120 -7.09 -6.10 8.69
C PHE A 120 -7.68 -4.81 8.15
N ASP A 121 -8.91 -4.47 8.56
CA ASP A 121 -9.59 -3.21 8.19
C ASP A 121 -9.72 -3.04 6.67
N PHE A 122 -10.08 -4.14 5.99
CA PHE A 122 -10.32 -4.17 4.56
C PHE A 122 -11.64 -3.44 4.22
N PRO A 123 -11.70 -2.64 3.13
CA PRO A 123 -12.92 -1.96 2.73
C PRO A 123 -14.05 -2.96 2.43
N ASP A 124 -15.21 -2.77 3.08
CA ASP A 124 -16.37 -3.65 2.91
C ASP A 124 -16.76 -3.77 1.43
N CYS A 125 -16.82 -5.00 0.94
CA CYS A 125 -17.26 -5.33 -0.42
C CYS A 125 -18.79 -5.16 -0.62
N GLY A 126 -19.50 -4.68 0.40
CA GLY A 126 -20.95 -4.52 0.47
C GLY A 126 -21.58 -3.31 -0.24
N GLN A 127 -20.81 -2.31 -0.71
CA GLN A 127 -21.36 -1.11 -1.36
C GLN A 127 -21.82 -1.34 -2.81
#